data_AF-A0A2R3QP30-F1
#
_entry.id   AF-A0A2R3QP30-F1
#
_cell.length_a   1.000
_cell.length_b   1.000
_cell.length_c   1.000
_cell.angle_alpha   90.00
_cell.angle_beta   90.00
_cell.angle_gamma   90.00
#
_symmetry.space_group_name_H-M   'P 1'
#
loop_
_entity.id
_entity.type
_entity.pdbx_description
1 polymer ?
#
loop_
_entity_poly.entity_id
_entity_poly.type
_entity_poly.pdbx_seq_one_letter_code
_entity_poly.pdbx_strand_id
1 'polypeptide(L)'
;MPIALVSGLVFGVLLWFLSPLKVVVLIVAMVIGLNLLRRPLLGLLLFGLIANFLPYSTINVGVRTTVSELLILVIWACVLFQGIFEGTTQARKGGTTERYVLALILFSAFPFVVGQVMVQAQGNGVANWVRWMANVSLIFLAMRLLRDEGARESMVQALLFGALAMLMLSLPIFLAERSAVALNPLLTKLGYATLEEVIGDTSGAVFLRMGSPWIHPNTLGGAMALLLPLAFCYGITRIGWRRLLGLAVGVTGIVALLLSGSRGALLSLGVVLIWLAIRRVPYTGRLLMCGIAFSALLVLSYPPLQDRVIAMFDVSDASTSMRFTEYSNFPRAMATYPLGIGFKVEPPVPGTDLHGISNLWLNLIYKLGLPGMFLFIAATWSWWRETRPSGKRTDLTADNAVWLGTTSGLMAALFSGIFDHYFSFQPVLVGLFWLMIGLNLLEARRLRSGAPMLSENASPHLS
;
A
#
# COMPACT_ATOMS: atom_id res chain seq x y z
N MET A 1 17.67 23.60 36.05
CA MET A 1 17.06 23.22 37.33
C MET A 1 15.52 23.30 37.38
N PRO A 2 14.82 24.31 36.81
CA PRO A 2 13.36 24.43 36.98
C PRO A 2 12.55 23.28 36.37
N ILE A 3 12.94 22.83 35.16
CA ILE A 3 12.20 21.79 34.42
C ILE A 3 12.28 20.44 35.15
N ALA A 4 13.42 20.09 35.74
CA ALA A 4 13.61 18.81 36.43
C ALA A 4 12.76 18.73 37.70
N LEU A 5 12.68 19.82 38.47
CA LEU A 5 11.81 19.93 39.65
C LEU A 5 10.33 19.87 39.27
N VAL A 6 9.91 20.61 38.23
CA VAL A 6 8.52 20.58 37.73
C VAL A 6 8.16 19.18 37.22
N SER A 7 9.05 18.53 36.47
CA SER A 7 8.84 17.18 35.95
C SER A 7 8.75 16.17 37.11
N GLY A 8 9.65 16.26 38.08
CA GLY A 8 9.64 15.41 39.27
C GLY A 8 8.36 15.58 40.09
N LEU A 9 7.85 16.80 40.24
CA LEU A 9 6.62 17.09 40.97
C LEU A 9 5.39 16.58 40.21
N VAL A 10 5.31 16.77 38.89
CA VAL A 10 4.24 16.23 38.04
C VAL A 10 4.22 14.70 38.09
N PHE A 11 5.36 14.04 37.95
CA PHE A 11 5.43 12.57 38.03
C PHE A 11 5.17 12.03 39.45
N GLY A 12 5.59 12.76 40.49
CA GLY A 12 5.27 12.43 41.89
C GLY A 12 3.77 12.51 42.18
N VAL A 13 3.09 13.55 41.68
CA VAL A 13 1.63 13.68 41.78
C VAL A 13 0.92 12.59 40.98
N LEU A 14 1.39 12.25 39.78
CA LEU A 14 0.81 11.18 38.96
C LEU A 14 0.88 9.80 39.64
N LEU A 15 1.95 9.50 40.37
CA LEU A 15 2.07 8.27 41.16
C LEU A 15 1.07 8.19 42.32
N TRP A 16 0.50 9.32 42.75
CA TRP A 16 -0.55 9.34 43.77
C TRP A 16 -1.90 8.89 43.20
N PHE A 17 -2.17 9.15 41.92
CA PHE A 17 -3.44 8.85 41.25
C PHE A 17 -3.39 7.63 40.32
N LEU A 18 -2.21 7.19 39.91
CA LEU A 18 -2.00 6.11 38.95
C LEU A 18 -1.07 5.04 39.53
N SER A 19 -1.29 3.78 39.16
CA SER A 19 -0.37 2.70 39.53
C SER A 19 1.02 2.93 38.89
N PRO A 20 2.11 2.44 39.52
CA PRO A 20 3.47 2.62 39.00
C PRO A 20 3.62 2.19 37.54
N LEU A 21 2.96 1.09 37.15
CA LEU A 21 2.95 0.60 35.77
C LEU A 21 2.34 1.62 34.80
N LYS A 22 1.21 2.26 35.15
CA LYS A 22 0.57 3.28 34.32
C LYS A 22 1.46 4.51 34.17
N VAL A 23 2.19 4.90 35.21
CA VAL A 23 3.14 6.01 35.16
C VAL A 23 4.33 5.68 34.25
N VAL A 24 4.88 4.46 34.34
CA VAL A 24 5.95 4.00 33.42
C VAL A 24 5.47 4.02 31.96
N VAL A 25 4.27 3.50 31.69
CA VAL A 25 3.67 3.53 30.35
C VAL A 25 3.51 4.96 29.84
N LEU A 26 3.07 5.89 30.70
CA LEU A 26 2.95 7.30 30.35
C LEU A 26 4.30 7.94 30.03
N ILE A 27 5.35 7.65 30.80
CA ILE A 27 6.71 8.13 30.54
C ILE A 27 7.18 7.63 29.17
N VAL A 28 7.04 6.34 28.90
CA VAL A 28 7.41 5.74 27.61
C VAL A 28 6.64 6.38 26.46
N ALA A 29 5.31 6.54 26.61
CA ALA A 29 4.46 7.19 25.62
C ALA A 29 4.88 8.65 25.38
N MET A 30 5.23 9.39 26.43
CA MET A 30 5.71 10.77 26.34
C MET A 30 7.05 10.84 25.63
N VAL A 31 8.00 9.94 25.93
CA VAL A 31 9.30 9.86 25.24
C VAL A 31 9.12 9.54 23.77
N ILE A 32 8.25 8.58 23.42
CA ILE A 32 7.92 8.26 22.03
C ILE A 32 7.28 9.48 21.34
N GLY A 33 6.28 10.11 21.98
CA GLY A 33 5.59 11.29 21.47
C GLY A 33 6.54 12.46 21.21
N LEU A 34 7.45 12.75 22.15
CA LEU A 34 8.48 13.79 21.98
C LEU A 34 9.46 13.46 20.86
N ASN A 35 9.87 12.20 20.71
CA ASN A 35 10.73 11.78 19.60
C ASN A 35 10.04 11.90 18.24
N LEU A 36 8.76 11.53 18.15
CA LEU A 36 7.95 11.71 16.94
C LEU A 36 7.75 13.19 16.62
N LEU A 37 7.49 14.02 17.65
CA LEU A 37 7.35 15.46 17.50
C LEU A 37 8.65 16.12 17.04
N ARG A 38 9.81 15.61 17.47
CA ARG A 38 11.12 16.12 17.04
C ARG A 38 11.51 15.60 15.65
N ARG A 39 11.16 14.36 15.33
CA ARG A 39 11.55 13.68 14.08
C ARG A 39 10.36 12.90 13.50
N PRO A 40 9.42 13.56 12.81
CA PRO A 40 8.24 12.89 12.24
C PRO A 40 8.58 11.81 11.21
N LEU A 41 9.78 11.90 10.61
CA LEU A 41 10.32 10.85 9.75
C LEU A 41 10.33 9.48 10.44
N LEU A 42 10.65 9.40 11.74
CA LEU A 42 10.63 8.13 12.48
C LEU A 42 9.23 7.50 12.47
N GLY A 43 8.19 8.32 12.58
CA GLY A 43 6.80 7.85 12.48
C GLY A 43 6.51 7.31 11.08
N LEU A 44 6.96 7.99 10.02
CA LEU A 44 6.76 7.52 8.64
C LEU A 44 7.53 6.22 8.35
N LEU A 45 8.75 6.08 8.87
CA LEU A 45 9.52 4.84 8.78
C LEU A 45 8.83 3.71 9.54
N LEU A 46 8.34 3.99 10.75
CA LEU A 46 7.57 3.02 11.54
C LEU A 46 6.28 2.60 10.82
N PHE A 47 5.59 3.54 10.17
CA PHE A 47 4.46 3.24 9.30
C PHE A 47 4.87 2.29 8.16
N GLY A 48 5.98 2.57 7.45
CA GLY A 48 6.46 1.68 6.37
C GLY A 48 6.69 0.24 6.81
N LEU A 49 7.23 0.07 8.02
CA LEU A 49 7.45 -1.23 8.63
C LEU A 49 6.13 -1.90 9.04
N ILE A 50 5.31 -1.22 9.84
CA ILE A 50 4.07 -1.79 10.39
C ILE A 50 3.03 -2.03 9.31
N ALA A 51 2.87 -1.13 8.35
CA ALA A 51 1.91 -1.28 7.26
C ALA A 51 2.16 -2.52 6.40
N ASN A 52 3.41 -2.98 6.29
CA ASN A 52 3.72 -4.23 5.58
C ASN A 52 3.75 -5.46 6.49
N PHE A 53 4.06 -5.27 7.78
CA PHE A 53 4.13 -6.35 8.74
C PHE A 53 2.77 -6.74 9.31
N LEU A 54 2.09 -5.77 9.92
CA LEU A 54 0.84 -5.92 10.67
C LEU A 54 -0.18 -4.83 10.26
N PRO A 55 -0.63 -4.83 8.99
CA PRO A 55 -1.44 -3.75 8.41
C PRO A 55 -2.71 -3.46 9.22
N TYR A 56 -3.46 -4.51 9.58
CA TYR A 56 -4.78 -4.40 10.21
C TYR A 56 -4.77 -4.65 11.72
N SER A 57 -3.62 -4.52 12.38
CA SER A 57 -3.55 -4.55 13.84
C SER A 57 -4.41 -3.43 14.43
N THR A 58 -5.32 -3.74 15.34
CA THR A 58 -6.29 -2.76 15.87
C THR A 58 -6.05 -2.42 17.33
N ILE A 59 -6.35 -1.17 17.67
CA ILE A 59 -6.37 -0.67 19.05
C ILE A 59 -7.72 0.02 19.27
N ASN A 60 -8.29 -0.15 20.47
CA ASN A 60 -9.51 0.53 20.89
C ASN A 60 -9.15 1.83 21.62
N VAL A 61 -9.21 2.95 20.91
CA VAL A 61 -9.05 4.31 21.48
C VAL A 61 -10.36 5.06 21.25
N GLY A 62 -11.40 4.71 22.00
CA GLY A 62 -12.78 5.20 21.80
C GLY A 62 -13.49 4.63 20.56
N VAL A 63 -12.78 4.52 19.43
CA VAL A 63 -13.22 3.86 18.19
C VAL A 63 -12.15 2.85 17.77
N ARG A 64 -12.57 1.64 17.38
CA ARG A 64 -11.65 0.60 16.84
C ARG A 64 -10.94 1.15 15.60
N THR A 65 -9.63 1.38 15.70
CA THR A 65 -8.80 1.98 14.64
C THR A 65 -7.52 1.16 14.48
N THR A 66 -6.95 1.11 13.27
CA THR A 66 -5.69 0.38 13.06
C THR A 66 -4.48 1.16 13.57
N VAL A 67 -3.42 0.47 13.96
CA VAL A 67 -2.15 1.08 14.36
C VAL A 67 -1.58 1.93 13.22
N SER A 68 -1.66 1.42 11.99
CA SER A 68 -1.22 2.10 10.76
C SER A 68 -1.93 3.44 10.55
N GLU A 69 -3.26 3.47 10.71
CA GLU A 69 -4.05 4.71 10.58
C GLU A 69 -3.71 5.72 11.67
N LEU A 70 -3.60 5.26 12.92
CA LEU A 70 -3.24 6.13 14.04
C LEU A 70 -1.86 6.77 13.83
N LEU A 71 -0.89 6.00 13.33
CA LEU A 71 0.44 6.51 13.01
C LEU A 71 0.39 7.63 11.98
N ILE A 72 -0.40 7.48 10.91
CA ILE A 72 -0.54 8.54 9.89
C ILE A 72 -1.07 9.83 10.52
N LEU A 73 -2.11 9.74 11.35
CA LEU A 73 -2.70 10.89 12.03
C LEU A 73 -1.71 11.57 12.98
N VAL A 74 -0.95 10.78 13.77
CA VAL A 74 0.09 11.29 14.66
C VAL A 74 1.20 11.98 13.87
N ILE A 75 1.66 11.41 12.76
CA ILE A 75 2.68 12.02 11.90
C ILE A 75 2.18 13.37 11.38
N TRP A 76 0.94 13.44 10.88
CA TRP A 76 0.35 14.71 10.46
C TRP A 76 0.26 15.73 11.59
N ALA A 77 -0.19 15.32 12.78
CA ALA A 77 -0.23 16.20 13.94
C ALA A 77 1.16 16.76 14.27
N CYS A 78 2.20 15.93 14.29
CA CYS A 78 3.58 16.38 14.50
C CYS A 78 4.04 17.35 13.40
N VAL A 79 3.77 17.02 12.13
CA VAL A 79 4.16 17.82 10.96
C VAL A 79 3.46 19.19 10.93
N LEU A 80 2.18 19.23 11.29
CA LEU A 80 1.40 20.46 11.39
C LEU A 80 1.86 21.30 12.58
N PHE A 81 2.07 20.67 13.74
CA PHE A 81 2.59 21.34 14.93
C PHE A 81 3.96 21.99 14.67
N GLN A 82 4.90 21.25 14.08
CA GLN A 82 6.20 21.81 13.67
C GLN A 82 6.02 22.99 12.71
N GLY A 83 5.06 22.89 11.78
CA GLY A 83 4.76 23.96 10.83
C GLY A 83 4.31 25.29 11.47
N ILE A 84 3.73 25.26 12.68
CA ILE A 84 3.33 26.46 13.42
C ILE A 84 4.56 27.23 13.94
N PHE A 85 5.59 26.50 14.39
CA PHE A 85 6.76 27.12 15.04
C PHE A 85 7.94 27.36 14.09
N GLU A 86 8.08 26.58 13.03
CA GLU A 86 9.23 26.62 12.12
C GLU A 86 9.13 27.69 11.01
N GLY A 87 8.14 28.60 11.06
CA GLY A 87 8.05 29.75 10.17
C GLY A 87 8.19 29.38 8.68
N THR A 88 7.15 28.81 8.07
CA THR A 88 7.09 28.48 6.63
C THR A 88 8.42 28.00 6.05
N THR A 89 8.96 26.87 6.52
CA THR A 89 9.90 26.11 5.68
C THR A 89 9.15 25.78 4.38
N GLN A 90 9.46 26.52 3.32
CA GLN A 90 8.70 26.50 2.06
C GLN A 90 8.46 25.04 1.66
N ALA A 91 7.21 24.61 1.73
CA ALA A 91 6.81 23.35 1.16
C ALA A 91 7.22 23.39 -0.31
N ARG A 92 7.97 22.39 -0.78
CA ARG A 92 8.37 22.30 -2.19
C ARG A 92 7.11 22.49 -3.03
N LYS A 93 7.12 23.44 -3.97
CA LYS A 93 5.95 23.71 -4.82
C LYS A 93 5.49 22.37 -5.41
N GLY A 94 4.26 21.98 -5.09
CA GLY A 94 3.70 20.71 -5.53
C GLY A 94 3.63 20.64 -7.05
N GLY A 95 3.95 19.48 -7.62
CA GLY A 95 3.81 19.21 -9.04
C GLY A 95 2.36 19.02 -9.47
N THR A 96 2.16 18.67 -10.74
CA THR A 96 0.83 18.44 -11.31
C THR A 96 0.15 17.23 -10.66
N THR A 97 0.91 16.19 -10.34
CA THR A 97 0.37 14.98 -9.71
C THR A 97 -0.25 15.30 -8.35
N GLU A 98 0.46 16.02 -7.49
CA GLU A 98 0.00 16.42 -6.16
C GLU A 98 -1.26 17.28 -6.22
N ARG A 99 -1.41 18.12 -7.24
CA ARG A 99 -2.62 18.94 -7.45
C ARG A 99 -3.84 18.08 -7.75
N TYR A 100 -3.70 17.07 -8.62
CA TYR A 100 -4.81 16.16 -8.93
C TYR A 100 -5.15 15.25 -7.75
N VAL A 101 -4.15 14.82 -6.96
CA VAL A 101 -4.42 14.07 -5.72
C VAL A 101 -5.13 14.95 -4.69
N LEU A 102 -4.71 16.21 -4.53
CA LEU A 102 -5.41 17.16 -3.66
C LEU A 102 -6.84 17.39 -4.15
N ALA A 103 -7.04 17.57 -5.45
CA ALA A 103 -8.38 17.70 -6.04
C ALA A 103 -9.23 16.45 -5.78
N LEU A 104 -8.66 15.24 -5.87
CA LEU A 104 -9.34 13.99 -5.53
C LEU A 104 -9.75 13.94 -4.04
N ILE A 105 -8.84 14.32 -3.13
CA ILE A 105 -9.15 14.40 -1.69
C ILE A 105 -10.27 15.41 -1.44
N LEU A 106 -10.19 16.61 -1.99
CA LEU A 106 -11.20 17.66 -1.81
C LEU A 106 -12.55 17.23 -2.40
N PHE A 107 -12.53 16.64 -3.60
CA PHE A 107 -13.74 16.13 -4.24
C PHE A 107 -14.38 15.00 -3.43
N SER A 108 -13.60 14.15 -2.75
CA SER A 108 -14.15 13.04 -1.96
C SER A 108 -15.13 13.47 -0.85
N ALA A 109 -15.06 14.73 -0.41
CA ALA A 109 -16.04 15.31 0.52
C ALA A 109 -17.47 15.31 -0.06
N PHE A 110 -17.60 15.46 -1.39
CA PHE A 110 -18.90 15.48 -2.06
C PHE A 110 -19.57 14.09 -2.04
N PRO A 111 -18.96 12.99 -2.55
CA PRO A 111 -19.52 11.64 -2.39
C PRO A 111 -19.67 11.23 -0.92
N PHE A 112 -18.83 11.72 -0.01
CA PHE A 112 -19.01 11.51 1.43
C PHE A 112 -20.37 12.05 1.92
N VAL A 113 -20.68 13.32 1.68
CA VAL A 113 -21.95 13.94 2.09
C VAL A 113 -23.13 13.27 1.39
N VAL A 114 -23.02 13.04 0.08
CA VAL A 114 -24.05 12.39 -0.72
C VAL A 114 -24.35 10.98 -0.21
N GLY A 115 -23.31 10.20 0.12
CA GLY A 115 -23.45 8.88 0.72
C GLY A 115 -24.11 8.89 2.11
N GLN A 116 -23.88 9.93 2.93
CA GLN A 116 -24.57 10.06 4.23
C GLN A 116 -26.09 10.17 4.07
N VAL A 117 -26.54 10.87 3.03
CA VAL A 117 -27.95 11.14 2.77
C VAL A 117 -28.62 9.99 2.02
N MET A 118 -27.98 9.45 0.98
CA MET A 118 -28.60 8.43 0.12
C MET A 118 -28.62 7.04 0.75
N VAL A 119 -27.56 6.67 1.49
CA VAL A 119 -27.46 5.32 2.06
C VAL A 119 -28.19 5.27 3.40
N GLN A 120 -29.34 4.58 3.42
CA GLN A 120 -30.17 4.41 4.62
C GLN A 120 -29.70 3.20 5.46
N ALA A 121 -28.47 3.27 5.96
CA ALA A 121 -27.89 2.24 6.82
C ALA A 121 -27.06 2.86 7.95
N GLN A 122 -26.95 2.13 9.06
CA GLN A 122 -25.99 2.47 10.13
C GLN A 122 -24.56 2.21 9.63
N GLY A 123 -23.63 3.12 9.94
CA GLY A 123 -22.26 2.99 9.48
C GLY A 123 -21.33 4.11 9.97
N ASN A 124 -20.02 3.88 9.85
CA ASN A 124 -18.98 4.76 10.39
C ASN A 124 -18.40 5.69 9.32
N GLY A 125 -19.26 6.41 8.61
CA GLY A 125 -18.84 7.12 7.40
C GLY A 125 -17.78 8.20 7.60
N VAL A 126 -17.84 8.95 8.71
CA VAL A 126 -16.81 9.95 9.04
C VAL A 126 -15.46 9.27 9.27
N ALA A 127 -15.42 8.20 10.06
CA ALA A 127 -14.19 7.47 10.34
C ALA A 127 -13.60 6.87 9.06
N ASN A 128 -14.43 6.23 8.22
CA ASN A 128 -14.00 5.65 6.95
C ASN A 128 -13.45 6.70 5.97
N TRP A 129 -14.11 7.87 5.88
CA TRP A 129 -13.65 8.97 5.04
C TRP A 129 -12.32 9.55 5.53
N VAL A 130 -12.19 9.80 6.84
CA VAL A 130 -10.94 10.28 7.45
C VAL A 130 -9.81 9.28 7.26
N ARG A 131 -10.07 7.98 7.43
CA ARG A 131 -9.09 6.91 7.18
C ARG A 131 -8.62 6.90 5.73
N TRP A 132 -9.55 6.98 4.79
CA TRP A 132 -9.21 6.99 3.37
C TRP A 132 -8.38 8.24 3.03
N MET A 133 -8.81 9.42 3.47
CA MET A 133 -8.07 10.67 3.28
C MET A 133 -6.66 10.61 3.90
N ALA A 134 -6.54 10.09 5.12
CA ALA A 134 -5.26 9.91 5.79
C ALA A 134 -4.32 9.01 4.96
N ASN A 135 -4.83 7.89 4.44
CA ASN A 135 -4.03 7.00 3.61
C ASN A 135 -3.64 7.63 2.26
N VAL A 136 -4.56 8.32 1.56
CA VAL A 136 -4.23 9.05 0.33
C VAL A 136 -3.20 10.16 0.57
N SER A 137 -3.27 10.81 1.74
CA SER A 137 -2.39 11.92 2.08
C SER A 137 -0.91 11.54 2.27
N LEU A 138 -0.58 10.24 2.33
CA LEU A 138 0.80 9.76 2.47
C LEU A 138 1.72 10.22 1.34
N ILE A 139 1.18 10.53 0.14
CA ILE A 139 1.95 11.19 -0.91
C ILE A 139 2.56 12.51 -0.42
N PHE A 140 1.80 13.33 0.32
CA PHE A 140 2.27 14.63 0.81
C PHE A 140 3.24 14.47 1.99
N LEU A 141 3.01 13.49 2.86
CA LEU A 141 3.96 13.13 3.92
C LEU A 141 5.30 12.66 3.33
N ALA A 142 5.27 11.83 2.29
CA ALA A 142 6.47 11.40 1.57
C ALA A 142 7.23 12.61 1.00
N MET A 143 6.52 13.49 0.27
CA MET A 143 7.10 14.71 -0.31
C MET A 143 7.70 15.66 0.73
N ARG A 144 7.13 15.68 1.94
CA ARG A 144 7.59 16.57 3.03
C ARG A 144 8.75 15.98 3.82
N LEU A 145 8.73 14.68 4.11
CA LEU A 145 9.65 14.01 5.05
C LEU A 145 10.81 13.27 4.38
N LEU A 146 10.69 12.87 3.10
CA LEU A 146 11.70 12.08 2.38
C LEU A 146 12.60 12.96 1.48
N ARG A 147 13.04 14.11 2.01
CA ARG A 147 13.78 15.13 1.23
C ARG A 147 15.16 14.69 0.79
N ASP A 148 15.86 13.97 1.67
CA ASP A 148 17.24 13.53 1.44
C ASP A 148 17.30 12.08 0.97
N GLU A 149 18.37 11.72 0.29
CA GLU A 149 18.58 10.36 -0.21
C GLU A 149 18.62 9.34 0.93
N GLY A 150 19.25 9.69 2.06
CA GLY A 150 19.24 8.84 3.25
C GLY A 150 17.82 8.55 3.75
N ALA A 151 16.92 9.54 3.75
CA ALA A 151 15.54 9.34 4.19
C ALA A 151 14.75 8.41 3.24
N ARG A 152 14.93 8.58 1.92
CA ARG A 152 14.33 7.70 0.90
C ARG A 152 14.86 6.27 1.02
N GLU A 153 16.16 6.11 1.22
CA GLU A 153 16.80 4.81 1.43
C GLU A 153 16.27 4.14 2.71
N SER A 154 16.19 4.87 3.83
CA SER A 154 15.59 4.35 5.07
C SER A 154 14.13 3.96 4.91
N MET A 155 13.37 4.71 4.10
CA MET A 155 11.98 4.38 3.79
C MET A 155 11.87 3.06 3.02
N VAL A 156 12.70 2.87 1.99
CA VAL A 156 12.77 1.59 1.25
C VAL A 156 13.13 0.44 2.20
N GLN A 157 14.13 0.65 3.07
CA GLN A 157 14.51 -0.36 4.05
C GLN A 157 13.37 -0.69 5.01
N ALA A 158 12.63 0.30 5.51
CA ALA A 158 11.49 0.09 6.39
C ALA A 158 10.38 -0.74 5.71
N LEU A 159 10.05 -0.42 4.45
CA LEU A 159 9.10 -1.20 3.65
C LEU A 159 9.56 -2.67 3.50
N LEU A 160 10.83 -2.87 3.15
CA LEU A 160 11.40 -4.21 2.95
C LEU A 160 11.54 -5.00 4.25
N PHE A 161 11.92 -4.37 5.37
CA PHE A 161 11.95 -5.03 6.67
C PHE A 161 10.55 -5.42 7.14
N GLY A 162 9.55 -4.56 6.94
CA GLY A 162 8.16 -4.90 7.24
C GLY A 162 7.67 -6.09 6.44
N ALA A 163 7.96 -6.10 5.13
CA ALA A 163 7.63 -7.23 4.26
C ALA A 163 8.37 -8.51 4.65
N LEU A 164 9.67 -8.42 4.96
CA LEU A 164 10.46 -9.57 5.41
C LEU A 164 9.92 -10.15 6.71
N ALA A 165 9.61 -9.30 7.70
CA ALA A 165 9.02 -9.73 8.97
C ALA A 165 7.69 -10.48 8.75
N MET A 166 6.83 -9.97 7.87
CA MET A 166 5.59 -10.63 7.48
C MET A 166 5.84 -12.00 6.84
N LEU A 167 6.80 -12.08 5.93
CA LEU A 167 7.15 -13.32 5.21
C LEU A 167 7.76 -14.36 6.16
N MET A 168 8.65 -13.93 7.06
CA MET A 168 9.26 -14.78 8.09
C MET A 168 8.26 -15.25 9.14
N LEU A 169 7.17 -14.51 9.37
CA LEU A 169 6.06 -14.97 10.19
C LEU A 169 5.19 -15.99 9.43
N SER A 170 4.79 -15.63 8.21
CA SER A 170 3.72 -16.33 7.49
C SER A 170 4.19 -17.62 6.81
N LEU A 171 5.39 -17.62 6.21
CA LEU A 171 5.90 -18.78 5.46
C LEU A 171 6.14 -20.00 6.35
N PRO A 172 6.82 -19.91 7.52
CA PRO A 172 7.04 -21.08 8.36
C PRO A 172 5.74 -21.71 8.86
N ILE A 173 4.77 -20.87 9.27
CA ILE A 173 3.46 -21.32 9.73
C ILE A 173 2.74 -22.06 8.60
N PHE A 174 2.73 -21.49 7.40
CA PHE A 174 2.10 -22.15 6.25
C PHE A 174 2.84 -23.42 5.82
N LEU A 175 4.17 -23.46 5.90
CA LEU A 175 4.93 -24.67 5.54
C LEU A 175 4.65 -25.83 6.50
N ALA A 176 4.39 -25.54 7.77
CA ALA A 176 4.02 -26.53 8.78
C ALA A 176 2.57 -27.00 8.64
N GLU A 177 1.62 -26.06 8.56
CA GLU A 177 0.19 -26.36 8.68
C GLU A 177 -0.54 -26.47 7.32
N ARG A 178 0.06 -25.96 6.24
CA ARG A 178 -0.50 -25.94 4.87
C ARG A 178 -1.90 -25.34 4.77
N SER A 179 -2.22 -24.43 5.68
CA SER A 179 -3.54 -23.80 5.80
C SER A 179 -3.45 -22.30 6.02
N ALA A 180 -4.36 -21.55 5.40
CA ALA A 180 -4.54 -20.12 5.61
C ALA A 180 -5.03 -19.80 7.04
N VAL A 181 -5.84 -20.69 7.61
CA VAL A 181 -6.50 -20.53 8.92
C VAL A 181 -5.50 -20.68 10.07
N ALA A 182 -4.36 -21.32 9.83
CA ALA A 182 -3.31 -21.53 10.83
C ALA A 182 -2.82 -20.23 11.49
N LEU A 183 -2.96 -19.09 10.81
CA LEU A 183 -2.56 -17.80 11.35
C LEU A 183 -3.66 -17.14 12.22
N ASN A 184 -4.91 -17.59 12.14
CA ASN A 184 -6.05 -16.98 12.85
C ASN A 184 -5.83 -16.86 14.37
N PRO A 185 -5.28 -17.85 15.09
CA PRO A 185 -5.04 -17.71 16.54
C PRO A 185 -4.12 -16.54 16.89
N LEU A 186 -3.11 -16.28 16.04
CA LEU A 186 -2.21 -15.14 16.21
C LEU A 186 -2.89 -13.82 15.84
N LEU A 187 -3.60 -13.79 14.71
CA LEU A 187 -4.30 -12.59 14.24
C LEU A 187 -5.38 -12.14 15.25
N THR A 188 -6.11 -13.09 15.82
CA THR A 188 -7.14 -12.83 16.84
C THR A 188 -6.53 -12.16 18.08
N LYS A 189 -5.36 -12.63 18.55
CA LYS A 189 -4.62 -11.99 19.66
C LYS A 189 -4.17 -10.57 19.34
N LEU A 190 -3.94 -10.25 18.08
CA LEU A 190 -3.55 -8.92 17.59
C LEU A 190 -4.76 -8.03 17.24
N GLY A 191 -5.99 -8.47 17.55
CA GLY A 191 -7.21 -7.72 17.34
C GLY A 191 -7.67 -7.66 15.88
N TYR A 192 -7.23 -8.60 15.03
CA TYR A 192 -7.71 -8.73 13.66
C TYR A 192 -9.10 -9.36 13.64
N ALA A 193 -9.87 -9.07 12.58
CA ALA A 193 -11.00 -9.93 12.22
C ALA A 193 -10.49 -11.28 11.73
N THR A 194 -11.22 -12.36 12.00
CA THR A 194 -10.84 -13.70 11.53
C THR A 194 -11.07 -13.84 10.03
N LEU A 195 -10.36 -14.78 9.38
CA LEU A 195 -10.54 -15.05 7.95
C LEU A 195 -12.00 -15.41 7.61
N GLU A 196 -12.66 -16.16 8.50
CA GLU A 196 -14.07 -16.55 8.37
C GLU A 196 -15.01 -15.35 8.47
N GLU A 197 -14.75 -14.41 9.39
CA GLU A 197 -15.49 -13.15 9.47
C GLU A 197 -15.34 -12.26 8.23
N VAL A 198 -14.18 -12.33 7.55
CA VAL A 198 -13.88 -11.46 6.40
C VAL A 198 -14.34 -12.05 5.07
N ILE A 199 -14.33 -13.37 4.91
CA ILE A 199 -14.65 -14.03 3.64
C ILE A 199 -16.05 -14.67 3.67
N GLY A 200 -16.61 -14.96 4.86
CA GLY A 200 -17.83 -15.75 4.97
C GLY A 200 -17.65 -17.19 4.49
N ASP A 201 -18.76 -17.92 4.36
CA ASP A 201 -18.79 -19.33 3.99
C ASP A 201 -18.46 -19.52 2.50
N THR A 202 -17.16 -19.52 2.17
CA THR A 202 -16.65 -19.74 0.81
C THR A 202 -15.92 -21.07 0.70
N SER A 203 -15.97 -21.62 -0.52
CA SER A 203 -15.35 -22.88 -0.93
C SER A 203 -13.98 -23.14 -0.27
N GLY A 204 -13.79 -24.36 0.27
CA GLY A 204 -12.61 -24.74 1.05
C GLY A 204 -11.24 -24.56 0.37
N ALA A 205 -11.22 -24.28 -0.93
CA ALA A 205 -10.01 -24.01 -1.69
C ALA A 205 -9.26 -22.72 -1.27
N VAL A 206 -9.90 -21.78 -0.58
CA VAL A 206 -9.19 -20.59 -0.02
C VAL A 206 -8.31 -21.00 1.17
N PHE A 207 -8.72 -22.01 1.93
CA PHE A 207 -7.97 -22.47 3.10
C PHE A 207 -6.66 -23.16 2.76
N LEU A 208 -6.49 -23.68 1.55
CA LEU A 208 -5.23 -24.28 1.07
C LEU A 208 -4.17 -23.24 0.65
N ARG A 209 -4.51 -21.94 0.73
CA ARG A 209 -3.62 -20.83 0.31
C ARG A 209 -2.79 -20.35 1.48
N MET A 210 -1.70 -19.63 1.20
CA MET A 210 -0.90 -19.02 2.25
C MET A 210 -1.68 -17.92 3.00
N GLY A 211 -1.85 -18.12 4.31
CA GLY A 211 -2.34 -17.11 5.24
C GLY A 211 -1.26 -16.08 5.58
N SER A 212 -1.65 -14.84 5.87
CA SER A 212 -0.74 -13.78 6.30
C SER A 212 -1.49 -12.70 7.10
N PRO A 213 -0.80 -11.77 7.77
CA PRO A 213 -1.41 -10.58 8.36
C PRO A 213 -2.20 -9.70 7.39
N TRP A 214 -2.17 -9.96 6.08
CA TRP A 214 -3.07 -9.34 5.12
C TRP A 214 -4.49 -9.94 5.11
N ILE A 215 -4.73 -10.96 5.95
CA ILE A 215 -5.95 -11.77 6.09
C ILE A 215 -6.26 -12.51 4.79
N HIS A 216 -6.67 -11.78 3.75
CA HIS A 216 -7.05 -12.33 2.47
C HIS A 216 -5.81 -12.64 1.59
N PRO A 217 -5.67 -13.86 1.04
CA PRO A 217 -4.49 -14.22 0.24
C PRO A 217 -4.32 -13.37 -1.04
N ASN A 218 -5.40 -12.87 -1.64
CA ASN A 218 -5.25 -11.95 -2.78
C ASN A 218 -4.70 -10.57 -2.35
N THR A 219 -5.03 -10.09 -1.14
CA THR A 219 -4.52 -8.83 -0.59
C THR A 219 -3.01 -8.95 -0.35
N LEU A 220 -2.55 -10.11 0.17
CA LEU A 220 -1.12 -10.46 0.20
C LEU A 220 -0.51 -10.39 -1.20
N GLY A 221 -1.17 -10.97 -2.20
CA GLY A 221 -0.73 -10.90 -3.60
C GLY A 221 -0.60 -9.46 -4.11
N GLY A 222 -1.57 -8.59 -3.81
CA GLY A 222 -1.51 -7.16 -4.14
C GLY A 222 -0.32 -6.45 -3.49
N ALA A 223 -0.10 -6.67 -2.19
CA ALA A 223 1.04 -6.12 -1.47
C ALA A 223 2.38 -6.57 -2.09
N MET A 224 2.50 -7.85 -2.45
CA MET A 224 3.70 -8.39 -3.10
C MET A 224 3.88 -7.86 -4.52
N ALA A 225 2.81 -7.69 -5.31
CA ALA A 225 2.89 -7.08 -6.64
C ALA A 225 3.44 -5.65 -6.59
N LEU A 226 3.06 -4.88 -5.57
CA LEU A 226 3.57 -3.53 -5.34
C LEU A 226 5.05 -3.51 -4.91
N LEU A 227 5.48 -4.42 -4.03
CA LEU A 227 6.80 -4.39 -3.40
C LEU A 227 7.89 -5.19 -4.09
N LEU A 228 7.56 -6.31 -4.74
CA LEU A 228 8.56 -7.22 -5.33
C LEU A 228 9.46 -6.54 -6.36
N PRO A 229 8.94 -5.69 -7.28
CA PRO A 229 9.81 -4.99 -8.22
C PRO A 229 10.79 -4.04 -7.52
N LEU A 230 10.37 -3.38 -6.44
CA LEU A 230 11.25 -2.56 -5.60
C LEU A 230 12.32 -3.41 -4.92
N ALA A 231 11.93 -4.51 -4.28
CA ALA A 231 12.85 -5.42 -3.61
C ALA A 231 13.92 -5.98 -4.57
N PHE A 232 13.51 -6.33 -5.79
CA PHE A 232 14.40 -6.83 -6.83
C PHE A 232 15.40 -5.77 -7.31
N CYS A 233 14.92 -4.61 -7.76
CA CYS A 233 15.79 -3.54 -8.24
C CYS A 233 16.76 -3.08 -7.14
N TYR A 234 16.28 -2.96 -5.90
CA TYR A 234 17.10 -2.61 -4.75
C TYR A 234 18.12 -3.71 -4.42
N GLY A 235 17.69 -4.97 -4.37
CA GLY A 235 18.55 -6.11 -4.01
C GLY A 235 19.68 -6.35 -5.00
N ILE A 236 19.44 -6.21 -6.30
CA ILE A 236 20.48 -6.41 -7.32
C ILE A 236 21.54 -5.29 -7.30
N THR A 237 21.13 -4.06 -7.01
CA THR A 237 21.98 -2.88 -7.21
C THR A 237 22.72 -2.41 -5.96
N ARG A 238 22.24 -2.79 -4.76
CA ARG A 238 22.91 -2.46 -3.49
C ARG A 238 23.99 -3.49 -3.14
N ILE A 239 24.76 -3.21 -2.08
CA ILE A 239 25.84 -4.06 -1.57
C ILE A 239 25.60 -4.36 -0.08
N GLY A 240 26.20 -5.43 0.44
CA GLY A 240 26.18 -5.80 1.86
C GLY A 240 24.79 -6.21 2.35
N TRP A 241 24.43 -5.83 3.57
CA TRP A 241 23.16 -6.22 4.19
C TRP A 241 21.93 -5.68 3.44
N ARG A 242 22.05 -4.54 2.74
CA ARG A 242 20.96 -3.96 1.94
C ARG A 242 20.62 -4.84 0.74
N ARG A 243 21.64 -5.40 0.10
CA ARG A 243 21.48 -6.42 -0.95
C ARG A 243 20.80 -7.67 -0.41
N LEU A 244 21.28 -8.16 0.73
CA LEU A 244 20.69 -9.33 1.38
C LEU A 244 19.21 -9.11 1.69
N LEU A 245 18.83 -7.95 2.23
CA LEU A 245 17.45 -7.58 2.51
C LEU A 245 16.58 -7.61 1.25
N GLY A 246 17.01 -6.91 0.19
CA GLY A 246 16.26 -6.87 -1.08
C GLY A 246 16.11 -8.24 -1.73
N LEU A 247 17.17 -9.04 -1.75
CA LEU A 247 17.14 -10.40 -2.29
C LEU A 247 16.30 -11.35 -1.42
N ALA A 248 16.40 -11.26 -0.10
CA ALA A 248 15.60 -12.09 0.81
C ALA A 248 14.11 -11.84 0.62
N VAL A 249 13.69 -10.56 0.58
CA VAL A 249 12.29 -10.19 0.28
C VAL A 249 11.90 -10.61 -1.14
N GLY A 250 12.78 -10.44 -2.13
CA GLY A 250 12.53 -10.86 -3.50
C GLY A 250 12.25 -12.35 -3.62
N VAL A 251 13.11 -13.20 -3.05
CA VAL A 251 12.96 -14.66 -3.12
C VAL A 251 11.75 -15.12 -2.31
N THR A 252 11.67 -14.74 -1.03
CA THR A 252 10.59 -15.19 -0.14
C THR A 252 9.24 -14.61 -0.55
N GLY A 253 9.21 -13.39 -1.11
CA GLY A 253 8.00 -12.77 -1.62
C GLY A 253 7.50 -13.39 -2.92
N ILE A 254 8.37 -13.87 -3.81
CA ILE A 254 7.95 -14.66 -4.98
C ILE A 254 7.30 -15.97 -4.54
N VAL A 255 7.91 -16.67 -3.58
CA VAL A 255 7.33 -17.89 -2.98
C VAL A 255 5.96 -17.58 -2.38
N ALA A 256 5.87 -16.53 -1.56
CA ALA A 256 4.60 -16.14 -0.95
C ALA A 256 3.55 -15.71 -1.98
N LEU A 257 3.92 -15.02 -3.06
CA LEU A 257 3.01 -14.65 -4.14
C LEU A 257 2.44 -15.89 -4.84
N LEU A 258 3.28 -16.89 -5.13
CA LEU A 258 2.83 -18.17 -5.72
C LEU A 258 1.91 -18.94 -4.77
N LEU A 259 2.31 -19.11 -3.50
CA LEU A 259 1.51 -19.79 -2.48
C LEU A 259 0.25 -19.01 -2.10
N SER A 260 0.25 -17.69 -2.29
CA SER A 260 -0.95 -16.89 -2.15
C SER A 260 -1.98 -17.28 -3.19
N GLY A 261 -1.62 -17.79 -4.37
CA GLY A 261 -2.57 -18.12 -5.45
C GLY A 261 -3.29 -16.92 -6.06
N SER A 262 -2.78 -15.70 -5.89
CA SER A 262 -3.39 -14.47 -6.43
C SER A 262 -3.14 -14.31 -7.93
N ARG A 263 -4.11 -14.76 -8.75
CA ARG A 263 -4.06 -14.71 -10.22
C ARG A 263 -3.78 -13.30 -10.77
N GLY A 264 -4.55 -12.31 -10.30
CA GLY A 264 -4.42 -10.93 -10.77
C GLY A 264 -3.05 -10.33 -10.47
N ALA A 265 -2.48 -10.65 -9.31
CA ALA A 265 -1.14 -10.20 -8.93
C ALA A 265 -0.04 -10.88 -9.77
N LEU A 266 -0.11 -12.20 -9.97
CA LEU A 266 0.84 -12.94 -10.81
C LEU A 266 0.84 -12.45 -12.25
N LEU A 267 -0.35 -12.30 -12.85
CA LEU A 267 -0.50 -11.78 -14.21
C LEU A 267 0.04 -10.35 -14.32
N SER A 268 -0.28 -9.49 -13.34
CA SER A 268 0.23 -8.10 -13.33
C SER A 268 1.74 -8.01 -13.27
N LEU A 269 2.38 -8.85 -12.44
CA LEU A 269 3.83 -8.91 -12.35
C LEU A 269 4.42 -9.44 -13.65
N GLY A 270 3.81 -10.45 -14.27
CA GLY A 270 4.22 -10.96 -15.59
C GLY A 270 4.19 -9.88 -16.67
N VAL A 271 3.11 -9.10 -16.76
CA VAL A 271 2.99 -7.98 -17.71
C VAL A 271 4.07 -6.92 -17.47
N VAL A 272 4.34 -6.57 -16.21
CA VAL A 272 5.39 -5.62 -15.87
C VAL A 272 6.79 -6.16 -16.19
N LEU A 273 7.04 -7.46 -15.98
CA LEU A 273 8.30 -8.09 -16.37
C LEU A 273 8.50 -8.12 -17.88
N ILE A 274 7.43 -8.38 -18.66
CA ILE A 274 7.46 -8.26 -20.11
C ILE A 274 7.78 -6.81 -20.51
N TRP A 275 7.13 -5.83 -19.88
CA TRP A 275 7.43 -4.41 -20.11
C TRP A 275 8.90 -4.09 -19.81
N LEU A 276 9.45 -4.53 -18.68
CA LEU A 276 10.87 -4.36 -18.34
C LEU A 276 11.81 -5.04 -19.36
N ALA A 277 11.43 -6.21 -19.87
CA ALA A 277 12.19 -6.94 -20.89
C ALA A 277 12.19 -6.19 -22.24
N ILE A 278 11.04 -5.64 -22.66
CA ILE A 278 10.90 -4.77 -23.84
C ILE A 278 11.80 -3.53 -23.69
N ARG A 279 11.89 -2.98 -22.48
CA ARG A 279 12.77 -1.86 -22.12
C ARG A 279 14.25 -2.25 -21.99
N ARG A 280 14.59 -3.52 -22.24
CA ARG A 280 15.94 -4.09 -22.16
C ARG A 280 16.62 -3.84 -20.81
N VAL A 281 15.84 -3.89 -19.73
CA VAL A 281 16.39 -3.78 -18.37
C VAL A 281 17.26 -5.02 -18.10
N PRO A 282 18.49 -4.85 -17.57
CA PRO A 282 19.38 -5.97 -17.30
C PRO A 282 18.74 -7.04 -16.41
N TYR A 283 19.08 -8.30 -16.67
CA TYR A 283 18.63 -9.49 -15.91
C TYR A 283 17.13 -9.82 -15.98
N THR A 284 16.27 -8.96 -16.53
CA THR A 284 14.82 -9.19 -16.58
C THR A 284 14.45 -10.46 -17.36
N GLY A 285 15.08 -10.69 -18.53
CA GLY A 285 14.81 -11.92 -19.30
C GLY A 285 15.19 -13.20 -18.53
N ARG A 286 16.31 -13.18 -17.80
CA ARG A 286 16.71 -14.29 -16.93
C ARG A 286 15.74 -14.45 -15.77
N LEU A 287 15.28 -13.36 -15.15
CA LEU A 287 14.29 -13.42 -14.08
C LEU A 287 12.95 -13.96 -14.57
N LEU A 288 12.52 -13.60 -15.78
CA LEU A 288 11.31 -14.15 -16.38
C LEU A 288 11.44 -15.66 -16.60
N MET A 289 12.58 -16.12 -17.13
CA MET A 289 12.86 -17.55 -17.28
C MET A 289 12.96 -18.29 -15.94
N CYS A 290 13.67 -17.73 -14.96
CA CYS A 290 13.76 -18.29 -13.61
C CYS A 290 12.40 -18.32 -12.92
N GLY A 291 11.58 -17.28 -13.09
CA GLY A 291 10.23 -17.20 -12.56
C GLY A 291 9.32 -18.27 -13.16
N ILE A 292 9.38 -18.48 -14.48
CA ILE A 292 8.66 -19.56 -15.16
C ILE A 292 9.14 -20.93 -14.67
N ALA A 293 10.46 -21.18 -14.66
CA ALA A 293 11.04 -22.44 -14.23
C ALA A 293 10.71 -22.76 -12.77
N PHE A 294 10.82 -21.77 -11.88
CA PHE A 294 10.50 -21.91 -10.46
C PHE A 294 9.01 -22.14 -10.24
N SER A 295 8.15 -21.40 -10.96
CA SER A 295 6.70 -21.62 -10.91
C SER A 295 6.35 -23.03 -11.37
N ALA A 296 6.93 -23.50 -12.47
CA ALA A 296 6.74 -24.87 -12.96
C ALA A 296 7.21 -25.91 -11.94
N LEU A 297 8.40 -25.74 -11.35
CA LEU A 297 8.90 -26.62 -10.30
C LEU A 297 7.95 -26.68 -9.09
N LEU A 298 7.46 -25.52 -8.66
CA LEU A 298 6.57 -25.42 -7.51
C LEU A 298 5.19 -26.02 -7.79
N VAL A 299 4.65 -25.84 -9.01
CA VAL A 299 3.45 -26.52 -9.49
C VAL A 299 3.65 -28.04 -9.45
N LEU A 300 4.74 -28.54 -10.05
CA LEU A 300 5.03 -29.97 -10.08
C LEU A 300 5.23 -30.57 -8.67
N SER A 301 5.72 -29.77 -7.72
CA SER A 301 6.03 -30.23 -6.36
C SER A 301 4.88 -30.06 -5.35
N TYR A 302 3.84 -29.30 -5.67
CA TYR A 302 2.77 -28.96 -4.72
C TYR A 302 1.37 -29.19 -5.32
N PRO A 303 0.75 -30.36 -5.06
CA PRO A 303 -0.53 -30.76 -5.68
C PRO A 303 -1.68 -29.74 -5.54
N PRO A 304 -1.92 -29.09 -4.38
CA PRO A 304 -2.98 -28.07 -4.28
C PRO A 304 -2.81 -26.90 -5.26
N LEU A 305 -1.57 -26.60 -5.65
CA LEU A 305 -1.29 -25.56 -6.62
C LEU A 305 -1.45 -26.06 -8.07
N GLN A 306 -1.34 -27.37 -8.33
CA GLN A 306 -1.73 -28.00 -9.60
C GLN A 306 -3.23 -27.87 -9.82
N ASP A 307 -4.04 -28.27 -8.83
CA ASP A 307 -5.50 -28.17 -8.88
C ASP A 307 -5.93 -26.73 -9.14
N ARG A 308 -5.23 -25.76 -8.53
CA ARG A 308 -5.47 -24.34 -8.77
C ARG A 308 -5.10 -23.90 -10.18
N VAL A 309 -3.95 -24.31 -10.71
CA VAL A 309 -3.55 -23.99 -12.09
C VAL A 309 -4.57 -24.55 -13.08
N ILE A 310 -5.03 -25.79 -12.88
CA ILE A 310 -6.06 -26.43 -13.70
C ILE A 310 -7.38 -25.65 -13.59
N ALA A 311 -7.82 -25.32 -12.38
CA ALA A 311 -9.00 -24.49 -12.14
C ALA A 311 -8.87 -23.06 -12.69
N MET A 312 -7.67 -22.56 -13.01
CA MET A 312 -7.53 -21.26 -13.69
C MET A 312 -8.07 -21.29 -15.12
N PHE A 313 -8.05 -22.46 -15.76
CA PHE A 313 -8.56 -22.65 -17.12
C PHE A 313 -10.02 -23.12 -17.15
N ASP A 314 -10.61 -23.38 -15.99
CA ASP A 314 -12.02 -23.71 -15.87
C ASP A 314 -12.85 -22.42 -15.66
N VAL A 315 -13.75 -22.15 -16.61
CA VAL A 315 -14.62 -20.96 -16.63
C VAL A 315 -15.72 -21.06 -15.55
N SER A 316 -15.94 -22.24 -14.98
CA SER A 316 -17.00 -22.51 -13.99
C SER A 316 -16.60 -22.30 -12.52
N ASP A 317 -15.36 -21.84 -12.24
CA ASP A 317 -14.86 -21.59 -10.88
C ASP A 317 -15.74 -20.54 -10.13
N ALA A 318 -16.08 -20.84 -8.88
CA ALA A 318 -16.98 -20.03 -8.03
C ALA A 318 -16.53 -18.57 -7.87
N SER A 319 -15.22 -18.31 -7.97
CA SER A 319 -14.69 -16.94 -7.91
C SER A 319 -14.80 -16.18 -9.24
N THR A 320 -14.89 -16.86 -10.37
CA THR A 320 -15.11 -16.26 -11.70
C THR A 320 -16.60 -15.94 -11.90
N SER A 321 -17.49 -16.83 -11.46
CA SER A 321 -18.95 -16.62 -11.53
C SER A 321 -19.43 -15.50 -10.60
N MET A 322 -18.86 -15.40 -9.39
CA MET A 322 -19.12 -14.26 -8.49
C MET A 322 -18.74 -12.95 -9.18
N ARG A 323 -17.53 -12.85 -9.74
CA ARG A 323 -17.08 -11.64 -10.45
C ARG A 323 -17.97 -11.30 -11.63
N PHE A 324 -18.37 -12.26 -12.45
CA PHE A 324 -19.32 -12.01 -13.55
C PHE A 324 -20.63 -11.41 -13.05
N THR A 325 -21.12 -11.89 -11.91
CA THR A 325 -22.32 -11.35 -11.25
C THR A 325 -22.09 -9.94 -10.71
N GLU A 326 -20.90 -9.63 -10.16
CA GLU A 326 -20.52 -8.27 -9.76
C GLU A 326 -20.54 -7.32 -10.97
N TYR A 327 -19.96 -7.73 -12.10
CA TYR A 327 -19.91 -6.92 -13.33
C TYR A 327 -21.28 -6.73 -13.97
N SER A 328 -22.13 -7.76 -13.99
CA SER A 328 -23.49 -7.65 -14.57
C SER A 328 -24.41 -6.74 -13.75
N ASN A 329 -24.23 -6.72 -12.43
CA ASN A 329 -25.00 -5.86 -11.52
C ASN A 329 -24.49 -4.42 -11.44
N PHE A 330 -23.27 -4.15 -11.92
CA PHE A 330 -22.63 -2.84 -11.80
C PHE A 330 -23.41 -1.68 -12.47
N PRO A 331 -24.01 -1.83 -13.66
CA PRO A 331 -24.82 -0.76 -14.25
C PRO A 331 -26.02 -0.37 -13.37
N ARG A 332 -26.64 -1.35 -12.68
CA ARG A 332 -27.73 -1.09 -11.74
C ARG A 332 -27.22 -0.38 -10.48
N ALA A 333 -26.05 -0.77 -9.97
CA ALA A 333 -25.41 -0.05 -8.87
C ALA A 333 -25.16 1.42 -9.22
N MET A 334 -24.69 1.69 -10.45
CA MET A 334 -24.47 3.04 -10.97
C MET A 334 -25.75 3.84 -11.16
N ALA A 335 -26.82 3.21 -11.65
CA ALA A 335 -28.13 3.86 -11.77
C ALA A 335 -28.72 4.22 -10.40
N THR A 336 -28.48 3.37 -9.39
CA THR A 336 -28.97 3.58 -8.02
C THR A 336 -28.16 4.65 -7.28
N TYR A 337 -26.84 4.68 -7.49
CA TYR A 337 -25.91 5.59 -6.81
C TYR A 337 -25.00 6.32 -7.81
N PRO A 338 -25.55 7.24 -8.64
CA PRO A 338 -24.81 7.86 -9.74
C PRO A 338 -23.64 8.74 -9.29
N LEU A 339 -23.73 9.27 -8.07
CA LEU A 339 -22.70 10.08 -7.42
C LEU A 339 -21.81 9.27 -6.46
N GLY A 340 -21.96 7.95 -6.47
CA GLY A 340 -21.31 7.01 -5.56
C GLY A 340 -22.02 6.86 -4.22
N ILE A 341 -21.73 5.76 -3.53
CA ILE A 341 -22.26 5.46 -2.19
C ILE A 341 -21.49 6.17 -1.06
N GLY A 342 -20.37 6.82 -1.39
CA GLY A 342 -19.51 7.49 -0.41
C GLY A 342 -18.85 6.52 0.57
N PHE A 343 -18.75 6.93 1.83
CA PHE A 343 -17.96 6.25 2.85
C PHE A 343 -18.80 5.64 3.98
N LYS A 344 -20.13 5.82 3.95
CA LYS A 344 -21.03 5.43 5.05
C LYS A 344 -20.94 3.93 5.36
N VAL A 345 -20.98 3.12 4.31
CA VAL A 345 -20.86 1.66 4.37
C VAL A 345 -19.87 1.17 3.32
N GLU A 346 -19.32 -0.02 3.56
CA GLU A 346 -18.65 -0.79 2.52
C GLU A 346 -19.69 -1.62 1.75
N PRO A 347 -19.54 -1.82 0.43
CA PRO A 347 -20.36 -2.77 -0.31
C PRO A 347 -20.29 -4.17 0.33
N PRO A 348 -21.40 -4.93 0.37
CA PRO A 348 -22.72 -4.62 -0.19
C PRO A 348 -23.50 -3.56 0.59
N VAL A 349 -24.30 -2.74 -0.10
CA VAL A 349 -25.17 -1.77 0.57
C VAL A 349 -26.34 -2.52 1.25
N PRO A 350 -26.54 -2.38 2.58
CA PRO A 350 -27.61 -3.10 3.28
C PRO A 350 -28.99 -2.85 2.67
N GLY A 351 -29.80 -3.91 2.57
CA GLY A 351 -31.13 -3.85 1.95
C GLY A 351 -31.13 -3.90 0.42
N THR A 352 -29.97 -4.13 -0.20
CA THR A 352 -29.84 -4.32 -1.65
C THR A 352 -29.06 -5.59 -1.97
N ASP A 353 -29.21 -6.10 -3.19
CA ASP A 353 -28.42 -7.18 -3.78
C ASP A 353 -27.18 -6.66 -4.54
N LEU A 354 -26.76 -5.41 -4.25
CA LEU A 354 -25.65 -4.74 -4.92
C LEU A 354 -24.33 -5.03 -4.19
N HIS A 355 -23.68 -6.13 -4.58
CA HIS A 355 -22.38 -6.56 -4.07
C HIS A 355 -21.24 -5.59 -4.42
N GLY A 356 -20.12 -5.73 -3.70
CA GLY A 356 -18.86 -5.07 -4.05
C GLY A 356 -18.33 -5.54 -5.40
N ILE A 357 -17.45 -4.74 -6.00
CA ILE A 357 -16.85 -5.06 -7.29
C ILE A 357 -15.36 -5.26 -7.18
N SER A 358 -14.89 -6.42 -7.64
CA SER A 358 -13.49 -6.85 -7.69
C SER A 358 -12.74 -6.19 -8.85
N ASN A 359 -12.79 -4.86 -8.92
CA ASN A 359 -12.12 -4.05 -9.93
C ASN A 359 -11.88 -2.64 -9.39
N LEU A 360 -10.61 -2.22 -9.28
CA LEU A 360 -10.18 -0.91 -8.78
C LEU A 360 -10.95 0.23 -9.44
N TRP A 361 -11.06 0.14 -10.76
CA TRP A 361 -11.59 1.19 -11.58
C TRP A 361 -13.08 1.33 -11.32
N LEU A 362 -13.83 0.24 -11.44
CA LEU A 362 -15.28 0.28 -11.21
C LEU A 362 -15.62 0.55 -9.74
N ASN A 363 -14.78 0.12 -8.80
CA ASN A 363 -14.96 0.40 -7.37
C ASN A 363 -14.81 1.90 -7.07
N LEU A 364 -13.86 2.60 -7.71
CA LEU A 364 -13.76 4.06 -7.63
C LEU A 364 -15.03 4.76 -8.09
N ILE A 365 -15.65 4.29 -9.17
CA ILE A 365 -16.93 4.85 -9.63
C ILE A 365 -18.04 4.52 -8.62
N TYR A 366 -18.09 3.29 -8.10
CA TYR A 366 -19.12 2.89 -7.14
C TYR A 366 -19.08 3.74 -5.86
N LYS A 367 -17.88 4.11 -5.41
CA LYS A 367 -17.67 4.88 -4.17
C LYS A 367 -17.71 6.39 -4.36
N LEU A 368 -17.10 6.91 -5.43
CA LEU A 368 -16.89 8.35 -5.65
C LEU A 368 -17.61 8.90 -6.90
N GLY A 369 -18.31 8.06 -7.64
CA GLY A 369 -18.90 8.42 -8.93
C GLY A 369 -17.86 8.60 -10.04
N LEU A 370 -18.35 8.89 -11.25
CA LEU A 370 -17.52 9.15 -12.43
C LEU A 370 -16.52 10.30 -12.22
N PRO A 371 -16.86 11.44 -11.57
CA PRO A 371 -15.87 12.51 -11.40
C PRO A 371 -14.69 12.09 -10.51
N GLY A 372 -14.94 11.31 -9.45
CA GLY A 372 -13.88 10.77 -8.60
C GLY A 372 -12.93 9.85 -9.37
N MET A 373 -13.48 9.01 -10.25
CA MET A 373 -12.71 8.19 -11.17
C MET A 373 -11.83 9.04 -12.10
N PHE A 374 -12.39 10.07 -12.74
CA PHE A 374 -11.61 10.93 -13.65
C PHE A 374 -10.47 11.65 -12.93
N LEU A 375 -10.67 12.08 -11.68
CA LEU A 375 -9.61 12.66 -10.87
C LEU A 375 -8.52 11.64 -10.51
N PHE A 376 -8.89 10.40 -10.22
CA PHE A 376 -7.92 9.32 -9.99
C PHE A 376 -7.11 9.00 -11.25
N ILE A 377 -7.76 8.93 -12.42
CA ILE A 377 -7.08 8.77 -13.72
C ILE A 377 -6.16 9.96 -13.99
N ALA A 378 -6.62 11.19 -13.75
CA ALA A 378 -5.79 12.39 -13.95
C ALA A 378 -4.54 12.39 -13.05
N ALA A 379 -4.69 12.00 -11.79
CA ALA A 379 -3.58 11.87 -10.84
C ALA A 379 -2.57 10.80 -11.28
N THR A 380 -3.04 9.60 -11.61
CA THR A 380 -2.17 8.48 -12.03
C THR A 380 -1.56 8.70 -13.40
N TRP A 381 -2.26 9.35 -14.33
CA TRP A 381 -1.72 9.76 -15.62
C TRP A 381 -0.66 10.85 -15.49
N SER A 382 -0.90 11.85 -14.63
CA SER A 382 0.09 12.88 -14.31
C SER A 382 1.36 12.25 -13.73
N TRP A 383 1.19 11.33 -12.78
CA TRP A 383 2.30 10.56 -12.21
C TRP A 383 3.09 9.86 -13.32
N TRP A 384 2.42 9.10 -14.19
CA TRP A 384 3.08 8.40 -15.29
C TRP A 384 3.86 9.34 -16.22
N ARG A 385 3.31 10.50 -16.56
CA ARG A 385 4.01 11.49 -17.40
C ARG A 385 5.29 12.02 -16.73
N GLU A 386 5.26 12.19 -15.41
CA GLU A 386 6.39 12.67 -14.63
C GLU A 386 7.46 11.60 -14.40
N THR A 387 7.09 10.32 -14.35
CA THR A 387 7.99 9.25 -13.88
C THR A 387 8.36 8.24 -14.94
N ARG A 388 7.66 8.20 -16.09
CA ARG A 388 7.97 7.25 -17.17
C ARG A 388 9.44 7.33 -17.63
N PRO A 389 10.07 6.19 -17.96
CA PRO A 389 11.39 6.17 -18.57
C PRO A 389 11.45 6.96 -19.88
N SER A 390 12.56 7.68 -20.12
CA SER A 390 12.90 8.25 -21.43
C SER A 390 13.64 7.23 -22.30
N GLY A 391 13.59 7.40 -23.63
CA GLY A 391 14.32 6.52 -24.58
C GLY A 391 13.73 5.12 -24.75
N LYS A 392 14.47 4.19 -25.40
CA LYS A 392 14.05 2.80 -25.65
C LYS A 392 14.68 1.78 -24.69
N ARG A 393 15.81 2.12 -24.08
CA ARG A 393 16.57 1.27 -23.15
C ARG A 393 16.60 1.94 -21.78
N THR A 394 16.52 1.14 -20.73
CA THR A 394 16.65 1.61 -19.36
C THR A 394 17.70 0.76 -18.65
N ASP A 395 18.86 1.35 -18.36
CA ASP A 395 19.88 0.67 -17.57
C ASP A 395 19.46 0.62 -16.10
N LEU A 396 19.85 -0.43 -15.39
CA LEU A 396 19.59 -0.58 -13.95
C LEU A 396 20.89 -0.26 -13.20
N THR A 397 20.87 0.82 -12.41
CA THR A 397 21.99 1.28 -11.59
C THR A 397 21.54 1.45 -10.14
N ALA A 398 22.49 1.52 -9.21
CA ALA A 398 22.20 1.83 -7.82
C ALA A 398 21.50 3.19 -7.63
N ASP A 399 21.74 4.12 -8.55
CA ASP A 399 21.12 5.45 -8.50
C ASP A 399 19.65 5.42 -8.93
N ASN A 400 19.28 4.64 -9.95
CA ASN A 400 17.92 4.63 -10.48
C ASN A 400 17.05 3.45 -10.00
N ALA A 401 17.61 2.55 -9.20
CA ALA A 401 16.95 1.33 -8.74
C ALA A 401 15.63 1.58 -8.00
N VAL A 402 15.60 2.56 -7.09
CA VAL A 402 14.39 2.89 -6.32
C VAL A 402 13.31 3.44 -7.25
N TRP A 403 13.67 4.34 -8.18
CA TRP A 403 12.75 4.85 -9.20
C TRP A 403 12.18 3.72 -10.07
N LEU A 404 13.03 2.87 -10.66
CA LEU A 404 12.57 1.82 -11.57
C LEU A 404 11.72 0.77 -10.83
N GLY A 405 12.16 0.38 -9.63
CA GLY A 405 11.47 -0.59 -8.79
C GLY A 405 10.09 -0.09 -8.34
N THR A 406 10.00 1.15 -7.84
CA THR A 406 8.71 1.76 -7.47
C THR A 406 7.81 1.98 -8.70
N THR A 407 8.35 2.40 -9.85
CA THR A 407 7.57 2.54 -11.10
C THR A 407 6.95 1.21 -11.50
N SER A 408 7.75 0.15 -11.50
CA SER A 408 7.32 -1.20 -11.87
C SER A 408 6.28 -1.75 -10.90
N GLY A 409 6.47 -1.55 -9.59
CA GLY A 409 5.50 -1.94 -8.57
C GLY A 409 4.16 -1.21 -8.69
N LEU A 410 4.20 0.10 -8.96
CA LEU A 410 2.99 0.90 -9.17
C LEU A 410 2.24 0.51 -10.45
N MET A 411 2.97 0.18 -11.53
CA MET A 411 2.37 -0.37 -12.74
C MET A 411 1.71 -1.73 -12.47
N ALA A 412 2.35 -2.60 -11.70
CA ALA A 412 1.78 -3.90 -11.32
C ALA A 412 0.51 -3.70 -10.49
N ALA A 413 0.54 -2.79 -9.51
CA ALA A 413 -0.61 -2.43 -8.69
C ALA A 413 -1.80 -1.95 -9.54
N LEU A 414 -1.58 -0.96 -10.43
CA LEU A 414 -2.63 -0.43 -11.32
C LEU A 414 -3.18 -1.48 -12.28
N PHE A 415 -2.32 -2.35 -12.83
CA PHE A 415 -2.76 -3.42 -13.73
C PHE A 415 -3.52 -4.51 -12.99
N SER A 416 -3.07 -4.91 -11.78
CA SER A 416 -3.83 -5.80 -10.91
C SER A 416 -5.21 -5.22 -10.58
N GLY A 417 -5.34 -3.89 -10.59
CA GLY A 417 -6.57 -3.15 -10.41
C GLY A 417 -7.68 -3.49 -11.43
N ILE A 418 -7.33 -4.08 -12.57
CA ILE A 418 -8.30 -4.59 -13.55
C ILE A 418 -9.02 -5.85 -13.02
N PHE A 419 -8.34 -6.63 -12.18
CA PHE A 419 -8.84 -7.91 -11.65
C PHE A 419 -9.27 -7.83 -10.20
N ASP A 420 -8.96 -6.71 -9.52
CA ASP A 420 -9.25 -6.53 -8.12
C ASP A 420 -9.25 -5.07 -7.68
N HIS A 421 -9.74 -4.78 -6.47
CA HIS A 421 -10.01 -3.42 -6.00
C HIS A 421 -9.10 -2.93 -4.87
N TYR A 422 -8.05 -3.69 -4.52
CA TYR A 422 -7.24 -3.49 -3.32
C TYR A 422 -6.65 -2.08 -3.13
N PHE A 423 -6.32 -1.38 -4.20
CA PHE A 423 -5.69 -0.05 -4.12
C PHE A 423 -6.69 1.13 -4.12
N SER A 424 -8.01 0.88 -4.02
CA SER A 424 -9.04 1.94 -4.04
C SER A 424 -9.51 2.33 -2.65
N PHE A 425 -9.98 1.36 -1.85
CA PHE A 425 -10.59 1.61 -0.52
C PHE A 425 -10.13 0.67 0.60
N GLN A 426 -9.16 -0.23 0.37
CA GLN A 426 -8.53 -0.94 1.48
C GLN A 426 -7.49 -0.01 2.15
N PRO A 427 -7.73 0.47 3.39
CA PRO A 427 -7.04 1.65 3.90
C PRO A 427 -5.51 1.55 3.80
N VAL A 428 -4.91 0.48 4.31
CA VAL A 428 -3.45 0.36 4.39
C VAL A 428 -2.78 0.19 3.02
N LEU A 429 -3.40 -0.56 2.09
CA LEU A 429 -2.88 -0.69 0.72
C LEU A 429 -3.00 0.60 -0.07
N VAL A 430 -4.08 1.36 0.12
CA VAL A 430 -4.20 2.72 -0.41
C VAL A 430 -3.05 3.58 0.12
N GLY A 431 -2.74 3.47 1.42
CA GLY A 431 -1.64 4.20 2.03
C GLY A 431 -0.27 3.86 1.43
N LEU A 432 0.03 2.58 1.31
CA LEU A 432 1.27 2.10 0.69
C LEU A 432 1.37 2.51 -0.78
N PHE A 433 0.28 2.46 -1.53
CA PHE A 433 0.23 2.90 -2.93
C PHE A 433 0.59 4.38 -3.08
N TRP A 434 -0.05 5.27 -2.32
CA TRP A 434 0.23 6.71 -2.39
C TRP A 434 1.60 7.10 -1.81
N LEU A 435 2.07 6.37 -0.80
CA LEU A 435 3.45 6.50 -0.31
C LEU A 435 4.47 6.12 -1.39
N MET A 436 4.24 5.02 -2.12
CA MET A 436 5.10 4.58 -3.22
C MET A 436 5.07 5.58 -4.39
N ILE A 437 3.92 6.17 -4.70
CA ILE A 437 3.83 7.29 -5.68
C ILE A 437 4.72 8.46 -5.23
N GLY A 438 4.61 8.89 -3.97
CA GLY A 438 5.41 9.97 -3.43
C GLY A 438 6.91 9.70 -3.50
N LEU A 439 7.33 8.49 -3.09
CA LEU A 439 8.72 8.04 -3.19
C LEU A 439 9.21 8.04 -4.65
N ASN A 440 8.39 7.52 -5.57
CA ASN A 440 8.71 7.44 -6.99
C ASN A 440 8.86 8.82 -7.64
N LEU A 441 7.97 9.78 -7.32
CA LEU A 441 8.04 11.16 -7.81
C LEU A 441 9.32 11.86 -7.34
N LEU A 442 9.70 11.69 -6.07
CA LEU A 442 10.92 12.26 -5.53
C LEU A 442 12.16 11.73 -6.27
N GLU A 443 12.21 10.43 -6.50
CA GLU A 443 13.31 9.79 -7.23
C GLU A 443 13.35 10.20 -8.70
N ALA A 444 12.20 10.21 -9.39
CA ALA A 444 12.11 10.67 -10.78
C ALA A 444 12.58 12.12 -10.94
N ARG A 445 12.16 13.01 -10.04
CA ARG A 445 12.54 14.42 -10.06
C ARG A 445 14.02 14.61 -9.75
N ARG A 446 14.58 13.84 -8.80
CA ARG A 446 16.03 13.83 -8.50
C ARG A 446 16.83 13.46 -9.75
N LEU A 447 16.48 12.35 -10.39
CA LEU A 447 17.16 11.86 -11.59
C LEU A 447 17.09 12.87 -12.75
N ARG A 448 15.95 13.56 -12.92
CA ARG A 448 15.80 14.62 -13.93
C ARG A 448 16.62 15.87 -13.61
N SER A 449 16.68 16.29 -12.34
CA SER A 449 17.49 17.45 -11.94
C SER A 449 19.00 17.19 -11.99
N GLY A 450 19.43 15.94 -11.84
CA GLY A 450 20.83 15.52 -11.94
C GLY A 450 21.30 15.23 -13.36
N ALA A 451 20.40 15.22 -14.35
CA ALA A 451 20.77 15.10 -15.75
C ALA A 451 21.41 16.43 -16.23
N PRO A 452 22.64 16.43 -16.79
CA PRO A 452 23.19 17.64 -17.38
C PRO A 452 22.22 18.15 -18.46
N MET A 453 21.92 19.45 -18.44
CA MET A 453 21.18 20.13 -19.51
C MET A 453 21.98 20.02 -20.82
N LEU A 454 21.82 18.91 -21.53
CA LEU A 454 22.27 18.73 -22.90
C LEU A 454 21.01 18.65 -23.76
N SER A 455 20.50 19.80 -24.21
CA SER A 455 19.76 19.99 -25.48
C SER A 455 18.81 21.20 -25.51
N GLU A 456 19.24 22.39 -25.09
CA GLU A 456 18.54 23.62 -25.49
C GLU A 456 19.49 24.82 -25.37
N ASN A 457 20.39 24.97 -26.36
CA ASN A 457 21.06 26.22 -26.79
C ASN A 457 22.25 25.89 -27.71
N ALA A 458 21.96 25.37 -28.89
CA ALA A 458 22.94 25.32 -29.98
C ALA A 458 22.23 25.50 -31.32
N SER A 459 21.68 26.68 -31.55
CA SER A 459 21.54 27.24 -32.89
C SER A 459 22.47 28.45 -32.98
N PRO A 460 23.66 28.32 -33.58
CA PRO A 460 24.44 29.46 -33.99
C PRO A 460 23.77 30.04 -35.24
N HIS A 461 23.19 31.23 -35.11
CA HIS A 461 23.02 32.10 -36.27
C HIS A 461 24.42 32.45 -36.78
N LEU A 462 24.75 31.98 -37.98
CA LEU A 462 25.85 32.49 -38.78
C LEU A 462 25.32 32.83 -40.17
N SER A 463 25.63 34.08 -40.54
CA SER A 463 25.49 34.78 -41.84
C SER A 463 24.10 34.89 -42.45
#